data_AF-Q99IZ3-F1
#
_entry.id   AF-Q99IZ3-F1
#
_cell.length_a   1.000
_cell.length_b   1.000
_cell.length_c   1.000
_cell.angle_alpha   90.00
_cell.angle_beta   90.00
_cell.angle_gamma   90.00
#
_symmetry.space_group_name_H-M   'P 1'
#
loop_
_entity.id
_entity.type
_entity.pdbx_description
1 polymer ?
#
loop_
_entity_poly.entity_id
_entity_poly.type
_entity_poly.pdbx_seq_one_letter_code
_entity_poly.pdbx_strand_id
1 'polypeptide(L)'
;MTQARNIYVGFAVVFVAAVVSLVLLPSIDFIQSFAAIPLVGSLVLALFQVFRDLTAHERALLTLDRQNHFVLGASSHMANIAFDKHVVFAEAYVAEVQAALITLFREGPTKDALIHAGALFDLRQTHALWLTAKMDNDLEAFESTLRKIGASVVYVENAPGGKQWVSHQEQMYKLFAEVMGWKEWNGEKLSDERASALVVSGLRGVLGTEELTEIVVRW
;
A
#
# COMPACT_ATOMS: atom_id res chain seq x y z
N MET A 1 32.53 7.46 -21.95
CA MET A 1 32.18 8.76 -22.60
C MET A 1 33.07 9.13 -23.79
N THR A 2 34.34 8.73 -23.85
CA THR A 2 35.29 9.08 -24.94
C THR A 2 35.01 8.38 -26.28
N GLN A 3 34.48 7.16 -26.27
CA GLN A 3 34.25 6.37 -27.50
C GLN A 3 33.06 6.87 -28.32
N ALA A 4 31.97 7.28 -27.68
CA ALA A 4 30.81 7.87 -28.34
C ALA A 4 31.17 9.21 -29.01
N ARG A 5 31.95 10.07 -28.33
CA ARG A 5 32.48 11.33 -28.87
C ARG A 5 33.26 11.12 -30.18
N ASN A 6 34.07 10.07 -30.28
CA ASN A 6 34.86 9.79 -31.48
C ASN A 6 33.99 9.34 -32.66
N ILE A 7 32.88 8.64 -32.39
CA ILE A 7 31.90 8.25 -33.41
C ILE A 7 31.11 9.49 -33.90
N TYR A 8 30.71 10.39 -32.99
CA TYR A 8 30.03 11.65 -33.36
C TYR A 8 30.91 12.58 -34.21
N VAL A 9 32.20 12.70 -33.88
CA VAL A 9 33.16 13.46 -34.68
C VAL A 9 33.33 12.83 -36.07
N GLY A 10 33.33 11.49 -36.16
CA GLY A 10 33.36 10.78 -37.43
C GLY A 10 32.18 11.12 -38.35
N PHE A 11 30.95 11.08 -37.82
CA PHE A 11 29.76 11.44 -38.59
C PHE A 11 29.73 12.93 -38.99
N ALA A 12 30.16 13.83 -38.10
CA ALA A 12 30.25 15.26 -38.40
C ALA A 12 31.26 15.56 -39.53
N VAL A 13 32.41 14.88 -39.56
CA VAL A 13 33.42 15.02 -40.62
C VAL A 13 32.88 14.52 -41.96
N VAL A 14 32.16 13.39 -41.98
CA VAL A 14 31.52 12.87 -43.20
C VAL A 14 30.42 13.81 -43.70
N PHE A 15 29.66 14.44 -42.80
CA PHE A 15 28.65 15.43 -43.14
C PHE A 15 29.26 16.70 -43.78
N VAL A 16 30.32 17.24 -43.19
CA VAL A 16 31.03 18.40 -43.75
C VAL A 16 31.64 18.04 -45.11
N ALA A 17 32.25 16.86 -45.25
CA ALA A 17 32.80 16.40 -46.52
C ALA A 17 31.71 16.23 -47.61
N ALA A 18 30.54 15.72 -47.25
CA ALA A 18 29.40 15.57 -48.16
C ALA A 18 28.83 16.92 -48.62
N VAL A 19 28.63 17.87 -47.69
CA VAL A 19 28.16 19.23 -48.01
C VAL A 19 29.17 20.00 -48.86
N VAL A 20 30.46 19.90 -48.54
CA VAL A 20 31.55 20.49 -49.34
C VAL A 20 31.57 19.91 -50.75
N SER A 21 31.38 18.59 -50.90
CA SER A 21 31.31 17.96 -52.22
C SER A 21 30.11 18.40 -53.06
N LEU A 22 28.99 18.75 -52.40
CA LEU A 22 27.77 19.22 -53.05
C LEU A 22 27.86 20.69 -53.49
N VAL A 23 28.63 21.52 -52.77
CA VAL A 23 28.84 22.95 -53.07
C VAL A 23 29.93 23.17 -54.12
N LEU A 24 30.95 22.30 -54.20
CA LEU A 24 32.09 22.46 -55.13
C LEU A 24 31.90 21.94 -56.55
N LEU A 25 30.83 21.16 -56.85
CA LEU A 25 30.60 20.59 -58.17
C LEU A 25 29.31 21.15 -58.80
N PRO A 26 29.38 22.24 -59.59
CA PRO A 26 28.24 22.70 -60.36
C PRO A 26 28.08 21.83 -61.62
N SER A 27 26.88 21.26 -61.77
CA SER A 27 26.31 20.59 -62.95
C SER A 27 26.95 19.28 -63.41
N ILE A 28 26.32 18.12 -63.12
CA ILE A 28 26.19 16.93 -64.00
C ILE A 28 24.89 16.17 -63.62
N ASP A 29 24.20 15.69 -64.66
CA ASP A 29 23.03 14.80 -64.79
C ASP A 29 22.49 13.97 -63.60
N PHE A 30 21.20 13.63 -63.76
CA PHE A 30 20.29 12.78 -62.95
C PHE A 30 20.92 11.56 -62.23
N ILE A 31 22.06 11.06 -62.70
CA ILE A 31 22.84 9.95 -62.10
C ILE A 31 23.53 10.39 -60.78
N GLN A 32 23.97 11.65 -60.63
CA GLN A 32 24.53 12.16 -59.37
C GLN A 32 23.45 12.35 -58.29
N SER A 33 22.19 12.62 -58.67
CA SER A 33 21.07 12.68 -57.73
C SER A 33 20.79 11.33 -57.07
N PHE A 34 21.01 10.20 -57.76
CA PHE A 34 20.90 8.86 -57.17
C PHE A 34 22.05 8.53 -56.21
N ALA A 35 23.25 9.10 -56.42
CA ALA A 35 24.37 8.92 -55.50
C ALA A 35 24.18 9.66 -54.16
N ALA A 36 23.39 10.73 -54.14
CA ALA A 36 23.07 11.49 -52.93
C ALA A 36 22.00 10.81 -52.04
N ILE A 37 21.13 9.96 -52.60
CA ILE A 37 20.02 9.31 -51.88
C ILE A 37 20.51 8.35 -50.78
N PRO A 38 21.49 7.45 -50.99
CA PRO A 38 22.04 6.60 -49.93
C PRO A 38 22.68 7.41 -48.79
N LEU A 39 23.32 8.53 -49.10
CA LEU A 39 23.98 9.38 -48.12
C LEU A 39 22.95 10.08 -47.22
N VAL A 40 21.93 10.69 -47.82
CA VAL A 40 20.82 11.30 -47.06
C VAL A 40 20.02 10.25 -46.27
N GLY A 41 19.77 9.08 -46.86
CA GLY A 41 19.10 7.97 -46.17
C GLY A 41 19.88 7.46 -44.95
N SER A 42 21.20 7.35 -45.05
CA SER A 42 22.06 6.96 -43.93
C SER A 42 22.03 7.97 -42.78
N LEU A 43 21.94 9.27 -43.09
CA LEU A 43 21.83 10.34 -42.10
C LEU A 43 20.48 10.30 -41.36
N VAL A 44 19.39 10.09 -42.09
CA VAL A 44 18.04 9.94 -41.48
C VAL A 44 17.99 8.71 -40.57
N LEU A 45 18.56 7.58 -41.00
CA LEU A 45 18.65 6.37 -40.18
C LEU A 45 19.54 6.57 -38.95
N ALA A 46 20.66 7.27 -39.09
CA ALA A 46 21.53 7.60 -37.95
C ALA A 46 20.82 8.51 -36.94
N LEU A 47 20.08 9.51 -37.40
CA LEU A 47 19.29 10.40 -36.53
C LEU A 47 18.18 9.64 -35.82
N PHE A 48 17.48 8.74 -36.52
CA PHE A 48 16.48 7.87 -35.91
C PHE A 48 17.10 6.92 -34.87
N GLN A 49 18.29 6.36 -35.15
CA GLN A 49 19.02 5.53 -34.18
C GLN A 49 19.38 6.33 -32.92
N VAL A 50 19.86 7.57 -33.06
CA VAL A 50 20.18 8.46 -31.92
C VAL A 50 18.93 8.76 -31.09
N PHE A 51 17.81 9.09 -31.72
CA PHE A 51 16.56 9.37 -31.00
C PHE A 51 16.06 8.15 -30.22
N ARG A 52 16.15 6.96 -30.84
CA ARG A 52 15.80 5.70 -30.18
C ARG A 52 16.70 5.40 -28.99
N ASP A 53 18.00 5.65 -29.13
CA ASP A 53 18.99 5.37 -28.09
C ASP A 53 18.85 6.33 -26.90
N LEU A 54 18.57 7.61 -27.16
CA LEU A 54 18.23 8.59 -26.12
C LEU A 54 16.97 8.18 -25.34
N THR A 55 15.91 7.77 -26.05
CA THR A 55 14.67 7.32 -25.40
C THR A 55 14.90 6.06 -24.57
N ALA A 56 15.73 5.12 -25.05
CA ALA A 56 16.09 3.92 -24.32
C ALA A 56 16.91 4.25 -23.06
N HIS A 57 17.84 5.20 -23.17
CA HIS A 57 18.67 5.66 -22.06
C HIS A 57 17.84 6.36 -20.96
N GLU A 58 16.92 7.25 -21.34
CA GLU A 58 16.02 7.89 -20.37
C GLU A 58 15.14 6.88 -19.64
N ARG A 59 14.59 5.89 -20.35
CA ARG A 59 13.84 4.79 -19.72
C ARG A 59 14.70 3.99 -18.75
N ALA A 60 15.96 3.71 -19.11
CA ALA A 60 16.89 3.00 -18.24
C ALA A 60 17.22 3.81 -16.97
N LEU A 61 17.44 5.12 -17.09
CA LEU A 61 17.67 6.01 -15.95
C LEU A 61 16.45 6.08 -15.03
N LEU A 62 15.24 6.23 -15.58
CA LEU A 62 14.00 6.22 -14.79
C LEU A 62 13.78 4.88 -14.08
N THR A 63 14.12 3.76 -14.73
CA THR A 63 14.02 2.43 -14.11
C THR A 63 15.01 2.30 -12.97
N LEU A 64 16.26 2.74 -13.17
CA LEU A 64 17.31 2.72 -12.17
C LEU A 64 16.97 3.63 -10.97
N ASP A 65 16.45 4.83 -11.23
CA ASP A 65 16.03 5.77 -10.19
C ASP A 65 14.91 5.19 -9.32
N ARG A 66 13.89 4.58 -9.95
CA ARG A 66 12.82 3.86 -9.24
C ARG A 66 13.34 2.67 -8.45
N GLN A 67 14.25 1.89 -9.03
CA GLN A 67 14.88 0.76 -8.34
C GLN A 67 15.73 1.24 -7.15
N ASN A 68 16.51 2.30 -7.30
CA ASN A 68 17.30 2.89 -6.22
C ASN A 68 16.41 3.47 -5.13
N HIS A 69 15.34 4.20 -5.47
CA HIS A 69 14.37 4.69 -4.49
C HIS A 69 13.67 3.55 -3.75
N PHE A 70 13.35 2.45 -4.44
CA PHE A 70 12.77 1.27 -3.81
C PHE A 70 13.77 0.54 -2.91
N VAL A 71 15.01 0.35 -3.35
CA VAL A 71 16.08 -0.28 -2.56
C VAL A 71 16.42 0.59 -1.35
N LEU A 72 16.62 1.89 -1.53
CA LEU A 72 16.81 2.85 -0.44
C LEU A 72 15.61 2.87 0.50
N GLY A 73 14.39 2.81 -0.03
CA GLY A 73 13.17 2.67 0.76
C GLY A 73 13.21 1.40 1.61
N ALA A 74 13.31 0.23 0.98
CA ALA A 74 13.24 -1.08 1.63
C ALA A 74 14.44 -1.43 2.52
N SER A 75 15.63 -0.87 2.25
CA SER A 75 16.85 -1.12 3.02
C SER A 75 17.27 0.05 3.91
N SER A 76 16.46 1.12 3.99
CA SER A 76 16.78 2.23 4.88
C SER A 76 16.61 1.83 6.33
N HIS A 77 17.46 2.41 7.18
CA HIS A 77 17.28 2.35 8.62
C HIS A 77 15.88 2.83 9.04
N MET A 78 15.30 3.80 8.33
CA MET A 78 13.96 4.33 8.57
C MET A 78 12.86 3.30 8.28
N ALA A 79 12.99 2.49 7.23
CA ALA A 79 12.02 1.43 6.94
C ALA A 79 12.07 0.34 8.01
N ASN A 80 13.26 -0.08 8.46
CA ASN A 80 13.37 -1.02 9.57
C ASN A 80 12.69 -0.47 10.84
N ILE A 81 12.92 0.80 11.19
CA ILE A 81 12.25 1.44 12.32
C ILE A 81 10.73 1.47 12.11
N ALA A 82 10.24 1.79 10.91
CA ALA A 82 8.81 1.80 10.62
C ALA A 82 8.18 0.40 10.79
N PHE A 83 8.84 -0.64 10.28
CA PHE A 83 8.42 -2.04 10.49
C PHE A 83 8.43 -2.41 11.98
N ASP A 84 9.49 -2.10 12.71
CA ASP A 84 9.57 -2.39 14.15
C ASP A 84 8.43 -1.70 14.92
N LYS A 85 8.13 -0.43 14.60
CA LYS A 85 7.02 0.30 15.21
C LYS A 85 5.66 -0.30 14.86
N HIS A 86 5.49 -0.77 13.63
CA HIS A 86 4.27 -1.46 13.19
C HIS A 86 4.08 -2.80 13.91
N VAL A 87 5.16 -3.57 14.11
CA VAL A 87 5.12 -4.83 14.88
C VAL A 87 4.72 -4.57 16.32
N VAL A 88 5.36 -3.61 16.99
CA VAL A 88 5.03 -3.23 18.37
C VAL A 88 3.55 -2.81 18.49
N PHE A 89 3.06 -2.03 17.53
CA PHE A 89 1.65 -1.65 17.49
C PHE A 89 0.74 -2.88 17.33
N ALA A 90 1.03 -3.74 16.35
CA ALA A 90 0.21 -4.91 16.04
C ALA A 90 0.11 -5.87 17.23
N GLU A 91 1.22 -6.14 17.92
CA GLU A 91 1.25 -6.98 19.11
C GLU A 91 0.41 -6.40 20.25
N ALA A 92 0.60 -5.11 20.55
CA ALA A 92 -0.14 -4.43 21.60
C ALA A 92 -1.65 -4.35 21.28
N TYR A 93 -2.01 -4.03 20.04
CA TYR A 93 -3.40 -3.92 19.61
C TYR A 93 -4.12 -5.26 19.64
N VAL A 94 -3.47 -6.34 19.17
CA VAL A 94 -4.04 -7.70 19.22
C VAL A 94 -4.19 -8.17 20.67
N ALA A 95 -3.23 -7.89 21.54
CA ALA A 95 -3.33 -8.25 22.95
C ALA A 95 -4.54 -7.57 23.62
N GLU A 96 -4.76 -6.28 23.36
CA GLU A 96 -5.90 -5.54 23.89
C GLU A 96 -7.23 -6.02 23.29
N VAL A 97 -7.28 -6.33 21.98
CA VAL A 97 -8.48 -6.94 21.37
C VAL A 97 -8.79 -8.29 22.03
N GLN A 98 -7.79 -9.14 22.24
CA GLN A 98 -8.01 -10.43 22.93
C GLN A 98 -8.54 -10.22 24.35
N ALA A 99 -8.02 -9.26 25.09
CA ALA A 99 -8.54 -8.90 26.41
C ALA A 99 -10.01 -8.46 26.32
N ALA A 100 -10.35 -7.61 25.35
CA ALA A 100 -11.72 -7.17 25.09
C ALA A 100 -12.65 -8.35 24.78
N LEU A 101 -12.22 -9.28 23.92
CA LEU A 101 -12.98 -10.48 23.59
C LEU A 101 -13.18 -11.37 24.81
N ILE A 102 -12.15 -11.61 25.62
CA ILE A 102 -12.25 -12.42 26.86
C ILE A 102 -13.30 -11.81 27.80
N THR A 103 -13.26 -10.50 28.01
CA THR A 103 -14.25 -9.77 28.82
C THR A 103 -15.67 -9.97 28.26
N LEU A 104 -15.84 -9.76 26.95
CA LEU A 104 -17.11 -9.91 26.24
C LEU A 104 -17.64 -11.37 26.25
N PHE A 105 -16.77 -12.39 26.17
CA PHE A 105 -17.16 -13.79 26.30
C PHE A 105 -17.61 -14.13 27.72
N ARG A 106 -16.90 -13.61 28.73
CA ARG A 106 -17.14 -13.92 30.13
C ARG A 106 -18.42 -13.26 30.65
N GLU A 107 -18.64 -12.01 30.28
CA GLU A 107 -19.68 -11.16 30.87
C GLU A 107 -20.82 -10.85 29.91
N GLY A 108 -20.64 -11.11 28.61
CA GLY A 108 -21.55 -10.61 27.57
C GLY A 108 -21.35 -9.10 27.33
N PRO A 109 -22.37 -8.40 26.80
CA PRO A 109 -22.33 -6.95 26.69
C PRO A 109 -22.14 -6.29 28.07
N THR A 110 -21.01 -5.62 28.26
CA THR A 110 -20.63 -4.98 29.53
C THR A 110 -20.13 -3.55 29.31
N LYS A 111 -20.24 -2.70 30.34
CA LYS A 111 -19.70 -1.34 30.34
C LYS A 111 -18.16 -1.32 30.21
N ASP A 112 -17.50 -2.40 30.61
CA ASP A 112 -16.04 -2.55 30.53
C ASP A 112 -15.55 -2.59 29.06
N ALA A 113 -16.45 -2.82 28.10
CA ALA A 113 -16.17 -2.62 26.68
C ALA A 113 -15.73 -1.17 26.35
N LEU A 114 -16.17 -0.17 27.13
CA LEU A 114 -15.71 1.22 26.98
C LEU A 114 -14.24 1.38 27.38
N ILE A 115 -13.79 0.64 28.39
CA ILE A 115 -12.40 0.69 28.85
C ILE A 115 -11.49 0.15 27.75
N HIS A 116 -11.83 -1.01 27.21
CA HIS A 116 -11.10 -1.61 26.08
C HIS A 116 -11.14 -0.72 24.82
N ALA A 117 -12.29 -0.12 24.48
CA ALA A 117 -12.39 0.81 23.37
C ALA A 117 -11.52 2.08 23.56
N GLY A 118 -11.36 2.54 24.80
CA GLY A 118 -10.46 3.64 25.15
C GLY A 118 -8.99 3.25 24.98
N ALA A 119 -8.58 2.09 25.53
CA ALA A 119 -7.21 1.59 25.41
C ALA A 119 -6.79 1.38 23.95
N LEU A 120 -7.67 0.82 23.12
CA LEU A 120 -7.42 0.64 21.68
C LEU A 120 -7.25 1.98 20.95
N PHE A 121 -8.10 2.96 21.28
CA PHE A 121 -7.98 4.31 20.73
C PHE A 121 -6.66 4.97 21.12
N ASP A 122 -6.22 4.85 22.37
CA ASP A 122 -4.96 5.40 22.85
C ASP A 122 -3.75 4.75 22.16
N LEU A 123 -3.79 3.43 21.94
CA LEU A 123 -2.79 2.70 21.17
C LEU A 123 -2.70 3.21 19.73
N ARG A 124 -3.84 3.41 19.08
CA ARG A 124 -3.93 3.94 17.71
C ARG A 124 -3.39 5.36 17.64
N GLN A 125 -3.75 6.24 18.58
CA GLN A 125 -3.26 7.61 18.62
C GLN A 125 -1.74 7.67 18.85
N THR A 126 -1.21 6.81 19.72
CA THR A 126 0.24 6.73 20.00
C THR A 126 1.03 6.31 18.76
N HIS A 127 0.46 5.45 17.91
CA HIS A 127 1.13 4.91 16.72
C HIS A 127 0.67 5.55 15.41
N ALA A 128 -0.16 6.60 15.45
CA ALA A 128 -0.82 7.19 14.27
C ALA A 128 0.13 7.56 13.12
N LEU A 129 1.38 7.95 13.44
CA LEU A 129 2.40 8.27 12.44
C LEU A 129 2.76 7.07 11.53
N TRP A 130 2.63 5.85 12.06
CA TRP A 130 3.04 4.62 11.40
C TRP A 130 1.88 3.84 10.80
N LEU A 131 0.65 4.37 10.91
CA LEU A 131 -0.55 3.75 10.38
C LEU A 131 -0.92 4.36 9.03
N THR A 132 -1.42 3.52 8.14
CA THR A 132 -2.03 4.01 6.89
C THR A 132 -3.42 4.55 7.18
N ALA A 133 -3.89 5.53 6.39
CA ALA A 133 -5.24 6.07 6.54
C ALA A 133 -6.33 4.99 6.42
N LYS A 134 -6.09 3.94 5.62
CA LYS A 134 -7.01 2.81 5.52
C LYS A 134 -7.10 2.03 6.84
N MET A 135 -5.94 1.67 7.41
CA MET A 135 -5.90 0.98 8.70
C MET A 135 -6.56 1.79 9.80
N ASP A 136 -6.28 3.09 9.85
CA ASP A 136 -6.82 3.98 10.87
C ASP A 136 -8.36 3.97 10.87
N ASN A 137 -8.98 4.05 9.68
CA ASN A 137 -10.43 3.98 9.51
C ASN A 137 -11.02 2.61 9.90
N ASP A 138 -10.36 1.52 9.46
CA ASP A 138 -10.83 0.15 9.73
C ASP A 138 -10.79 -0.15 11.25
N LEU A 139 -9.73 0.29 11.94
CA LEU A 139 -9.57 0.14 13.38
C LEU A 139 -10.55 1.02 14.17
N GLU A 140 -10.78 2.26 13.72
CA GLU A 140 -11.78 3.15 14.33
C GLU A 140 -13.18 2.55 14.25
N ALA A 141 -13.54 1.89 13.14
CA ALA A 141 -14.84 1.24 13.01
C ALA A 141 -15.03 0.14 14.07
N PHE A 142 -13.99 -0.64 14.35
CA PHE A 142 -13.99 -1.66 15.40
C PHE A 142 -14.12 -1.04 16.80
N GLU A 143 -13.28 -0.04 17.12
CA GLU A 143 -13.31 0.70 18.39
C GLU A 143 -14.68 1.35 18.65
N SER A 144 -15.27 1.94 17.60
CA SER A 144 -16.59 2.56 17.64
C SER A 144 -17.68 1.56 17.98
N THR A 145 -17.58 0.33 17.47
CA THR A 145 -18.53 -0.75 17.79
C THR A 145 -18.43 -1.16 19.25
N LEU A 146 -17.21 -1.36 19.79
CA LEU A 146 -17.02 -1.62 21.22
C LEU A 146 -17.56 -0.48 22.09
N ARG A 147 -17.30 0.77 21.69
CA ARG A 147 -17.81 1.96 22.38
C ARG A 147 -19.34 2.01 22.40
N LYS A 148 -19.99 1.65 21.29
CA LYS A 148 -21.45 1.56 21.19
C LYS A 148 -22.03 0.46 22.06
N ILE A 149 -21.37 -0.70 22.17
CA ILE A 149 -21.80 -1.79 23.06
C ILE A 149 -21.82 -1.28 24.49
N GLY A 150 -20.70 -0.76 25.00
CA GLY A 150 -20.63 -0.32 26.39
C GLY A 150 -21.50 0.91 26.69
N ALA A 151 -21.64 1.86 25.74
CA ALA A 151 -22.57 2.97 25.89
C ALA A 151 -24.04 2.50 25.94
N SER A 152 -24.39 1.47 25.16
CA SER A 152 -25.74 0.89 25.17
C SER A 152 -26.04 0.18 26.49
N VAL A 153 -25.06 -0.51 27.08
CA VAL A 153 -25.17 -1.11 28.43
C VAL A 153 -25.48 -0.03 29.46
N VAL A 154 -24.68 1.04 29.49
CA VAL A 154 -24.88 2.16 30.41
C VAL A 154 -26.27 2.80 30.22
N TYR A 155 -26.74 2.92 28.98
CA TYR A 155 -28.09 3.42 28.71
C TYR A 155 -29.17 2.46 29.24
N VAL A 156 -29.08 1.17 28.93
CA VAL A 156 -30.05 0.14 29.34
C VAL A 156 -30.14 0.02 30.87
N GLU A 157 -29.03 0.19 31.59
CA GLU A 157 -29.00 0.17 33.06
C GLU A 157 -29.67 1.39 33.70
N ASN A 158 -29.61 2.56 33.05
CA ASN A 158 -30.04 3.84 33.64
C ASN A 158 -31.36 4.40 33.06
N ALA A 159 -31.82 3.90 31.92
CA ALA A 159 -33.01 4.42 31.26
C ALA A 159 -34.31 3.84 31.87
N PRO A 160 -35.37 4.66 32.03
CA PRO A 160 -36.69 4.14 32.32
C PRO A 160 -37.14 3.25 31.15
N GLY A 161 -37.62 2.04 31.45
CA GLY A 161 -38.01 1.05 30.45
C GLY A 161 -38.98 1.60 29.40
N GLY A 162 -39.03 0.98 28.22
CA GLY A 162 -39.89 1.41 27.11
C GLY A 162 -39.38 0.94 25.75
N LYS A 163 -39.99 1.43 24.66
CA LYS A 163 -39.62 1.04 23.29
C LYS A 163 -38.16 1.36 22.94
N GLN A 164 -37.65 2.49 23.41
CA GLN A 164 -36.24 2.88 23.21
C GLN A 164 -35.29 1.96 23.98
N TRP A 165 -35.63 1.57 25.20
CA TRP A 165 -34.87 0.61 25.99
C TRP A 165 -34.73 -0.74 25.27
N VAL A 166 -35.84 -1.28 24.74
CA VAL A 166 -35.84 -2.55 23.97
C VAL A 166 -34.97 -2.42 22.71
N SER A 167 -35.09 -1.30 21.98
CA SER A 167 -34.29 -1.05 20.78
C SER A 167 -32.79 -0.98 21.08
N HIS A 168 -32.39 -0.32 22.17
CA HIS A 168 -30.98 -0.26 22.58
C HIS A 168 -30.45 -1.62 23.03
N GLN A 169 -31.29 -2.45 23.68
CA GLN A 169 -30.93 -3.81 24.05
C GLN A 169 -30.71 -4.70 22.82
N GLU A 170 -31.62 -4.65 21.83
CA GLU A 170 -31.48 -5.39 20.56
C GLU A 170 -30.23 -4.95 19.79
N GLN A 171 -30.01 -3.63 19.68
CA GLN A 171 -28.83 -3.09 19.01
C GLN A 171 -27.53 -3.52 19.70
N MET A 172 -27.49 -3.50 21.03
CA MET A 172 -26.35 -3.94 21.83
C MET A 172 -25.99 -5.40 21.54
N TYR A 173 -26.97 -6.31 21.54
CA TYR A 173 -26.74 -7.72 21.24
C TYR A 173 -26.39 -7.97 19.77
N LYS A 174 -26.92 -7.17 18.83
CA LYS A 174 -26.53 -7.23 17.41
C LYS A 174 -25.08 -6.81 17.21
N LEU A 175 -24.65 -5.72 17.81
CA LEU A 175 -23.26 -5.25 17.74
C LEU A 175 -22.30 -6.23 18.42
N PHE A 176 -22.72 -6.80 19.56
CA PHE A 176 -22.00 -7.88 20.20
C PHE A 176 -21.84 -9.07 19.25
N ALA A 177 -22.92 -9.55 18.65
CA ALA A 177 -22.88 -10.65 17.68
C ALA A 177 -21.92 -10.35 16.51
N GLU A 178 -21.96 -9.13 15.97
CA GLU A 178 -21.07 -8.67 14.90
C GLU A 178 -19.58 -8.72 15.31
N VAL A 179 -19.24 -8.20 16.50
CA VAL A 179 -17.87 -8.24 17.05
C VAL A 179 -17.38 -9.67 17.27
N MET A 180 -18.28 -10.57 17.66
CA MET A 180 -17.97 -11.98 17.91
C MET A 180 -17.93 -12.82 16.62
N GLY A 181 -18.14 -12.21 15.45
CA GLY A 181 -18.15 -12.88 14.15
C GLY A 181 -19.42 -13.68 13.86
N TRP A 182 -20.53 -13.39 14.54
CA TRP A 182 -21.83 -14.02 14.33
C TRP A 182 -22.62 -13.25 13.27
N LYS A 183 -22.88 -13.87 12.11
CA LYS A 183 -23.70 -13.28 11.04
C LYS A 183 -25.18 -13.16 11.42
N GLU A 184 -25.73 -14.12 12.17
CA GLU A 184 -27.09 -14.15 12.72
C GLU A 184 -27.08 -14.94 14.04
N TRP A 185 -27.67 -14.40 15.11
CA TRP A 185 -27.77 -15.09 16.41
C TRP A 185 -28.88 -16.15 16.35
N ASN A 186 -28.50 -17.39 16.00
CA ASN A 186 -29.43 -18.55 15.91
C ASN A 186 -29.52 -19.36 17.22
N GLY A 187 -29.04 -18.82 18.35
CA GLY A 187 -29.11 -19.50 19.65
C GLY A 187 -28.08 -20.63 19.87
N GLU A 188 -27.19 -20.90 18.92
CA GLU A 188 -26.08 -21.86 19.10
C GLU A 188 -24.76 -21.15 19.42
N LYS A 189 -24.08 -21.61 20.48
CA LYS A 189 -22.75 -21.13 20.87
C LYS A 189 -21.69 -21.64 19.90
N LEU A 190 -21.08 -20.74 19.12
CA LEU A 190 -19.75 -20.98 18.57
C LEU A 190 -18.76 -21.17 19.73
N SER A 191 -17.83 -22.12 19.61
CA SER A 191 -16.80 -22.29 20.65
C SER A 191 -15.89 -21.05 20.68
N ASP A 192 -15.55 -20.61 21.89
CA ASP A 192 -14.79 -19.38 22.17
C ASP A 192 -13.48 -19.27 21.35
N GLU A 193 -12.86 -20.41 21.06
CA GLU A 193 -11.64 -20.54 20.25
C GLU A 193 -11.85 -20.21 18.75
N ARG A 194 -13.02 -20.52 18.17
CA ARG A 194 -13.28 -20.26 16.75
C ARG A 194 -13.62 -18.79 16.48
N ALA A 195 -14.36 -18.15 17.39
CA ALA A 195 -14.72 -16.74 17.26
C ALA A 195 -13.51 -15.83 17.51
N SER A 196 -12.67 -16.14 18.50
CA SER A 196 -11.39 -15.43 18.69
C SER A 196 -10.45 -15.59 17.48
N ALA A 197 -10.34 -16.79 16.90
CA ALA A 197 -9.53 -17.01 15.70
C ALA A 197 -10.03 -16.21 14.49
N LEU A 198 -11.35 -16.07 14.29
CA LEU A 198 -11.92 -15.26 13.22
C LEU A 198 -11.63 -13.76 13.39
N VAL A 199 -11.75 -13.23 14.61
CA VAL A 199 -11.43 -11.82 14.90
C VAL A 199 -9.94 -11.55 14.72
N VAL A 200 -9.08 -12.45 15.20
CA VAL A 200 -7.63 -12.37 14.99
C VAL A 200 -7.27 -12.47 13.50
N SER A 201 -7.95 -13.32 12.73
CA SER A 201 -7.76 -13.40 11.27
C SER A 201 -8.16 -12.11 10.56
N GLY A 202 -9.32 -11.52 10.91
CA GLY A 202 -9.73 -10.21 10.39
C GLY A 202 -8.73 -9.10 10.73
N LEU A 203 -8.20 -9.12 11.95
CA LEU A 203 -7.13 -8.19 12.37
C LEU A 203 -5.83 -8.40 11.59
N ARG A 204 -5.44 -9.64 11.28
CA ARG A 204 -4.25 -9.90 10.45
C ARG A 204 -4.38 -9.31 9.06
N GLY A 205 -5.58 -9.39 8.46
CA GLY A 205 -5.89 -8.76 7.19
C GLY A 205 -5.84 -7.22 7.25
N VAL A 206 -6.39 -6.61 8.30
CA VAL A 206 -6.35 -5.15 8.49
C VAL A 206 -4.93 -4.65 8.76
N LEU A 207 -4.16 -5.38 9.57
CA LEU A 207 -2.79 -5.03 9.95
C LEU A 207 -1.76 -5.37 8.85
N GLY A 208 -2.18 -6.03 7.77
CA GLY A 208 -1.29 -6.46 6.67
C GLY A 208 -0.27 -7.52 7.10
N THR A 209 -0.47 -8.20 8.23
CA THR A 209 0.47 -9.22 8.72
C THR A 209 0.24 -10.57 8.06
N GLU A 210 -0.93 -10.79 7.46
CA GLU A 210 -1.27 -12.01 6.72
C GLU A 210 -0.33 -12.22 5.52
N GLU A 211 -0.14 -11.18 4.71
CA GLU A 211 0.76 -11.16 3.55
C GLU A 211 2.22 -11.47 3.96
N LEU A 212 2.66 -10.96 5.11
CA LEU A 212 4.00 -11.21 5.65
C LEU A 212 4.16 -12.67 6.10
N THR A 213 3.14 -13.26 6.74
CA THR A 213 3.17 -14.65 7.17
C THR A 213 3.10 -15.64 6.00
N GLU A 214 2.37 -15.32 4.93
CA GLU A 214 2.33 -16.16 3.71
C GLU A 214 3.67 -16.24 3.01
N ILE A 215 4.43 -15.14 2.98
CA ILE A 215 5.77 -15.10 2.36
C ILE A 215 6.73 -16.00 3.12
N VAL A 216 6.70 -16.03 4.46
CA VAL A 216 7.61 -16.85 5.29
C VAL A 216 7.34 -18.35 5.13
N VAL A 217 6.08 -18.76 4.93
CA VAL A 217 5.70 -20.18 4.78
C VAL A 217 6.07 -20.75 3.39
N ARG A 218 6.37 -19.89 2.41
CA ARG A 218 6.73 -20.29 1.04
C ARG A 218 8.23 -20.56 0.80
N TRP A 219 9.05 -20.50 1.84
CA TRP A 219 10.48 -20.87 1.84
C TRP A 219 10.71 -22.17 2.60
#